data_AF-A0A1U7X9N1-F1
#
_entry.id   AF-A0A1U7X9N1-F1
#
_cell.length_a   1.000
_cell.length_b   1.000
_cell.length_c   1.000
_cell.angle_alpha   90.00
_cell.angle_beta   90.00
_cell.angle_gamma   90.00
#
_symmetry.space_group_name_H-M   'P 1'
#
loop_
_entity.id
_entity.type
_entity.pdbx_description
1 polymer ?
#
loop_
_entity_poly.entity_id
_entity_poly.type
_entity_poly.pdbx_seq_one_letter_code
_entity_poly.pdbx_strand_id
1 'polypeptide(L)'
;MFGLGNNGATRHLYFIRLKLFCSTTTTANAEPNLLSEFLVNSLGFSTEKAISASSKVTCLKPRNNHKPELVVNYFKQIGLDNAQIKMLVSPAPRLLFADVDKTLKPKIKVFQELGFSGPHLVRVLSRSGAFLRTGLNTGIKPSIEYLRKLLGTDGYVAKAITRTPGLLSYPLQRVMSPNILFLQNLGCSTLDIRKLILRNPRIFVQKTEWLEDIVQRVEKDFCISRDSRMFFYGVEMLSSLSKSNLEMKLEIFRSFGWSESDIITMVQRLPLCLTTSEVKLRNILKFYMEELGYESSYIASHPTLLMFSFEKRVLPRNKILELLKEKQLIKKVPCFYTVIKCSESEFLENYVLPLRDEMPEAEENACQHRGNTGGHFELKAGHGRGTPYPPTFCLPCSIVFFSQSVLVHGFRSMRGHSRHSV
;
A
#
# COMPACT_ATOMS: atom_id res chain seq x y z
N MET A 1 -8.77 45.07 48.51
CA MET A 1 -10.20 44.95 48.13
C MET A 1 -10.26 44.74 46.62
N PHE A 2 -10.88 43.65 46.20
CA PHE A 2 -10.91 43.10 44.85
C PHE A 2 -11.73 43.93 43.84
N GLY A 3 -11.41 43.82 42.54
CA GLY A 3 -12.28 44.24 41.45
C GLY A 3 -11.65 44.11 40.06
N LEU A 4 -11.70 42.90 39.49
CA LEU A 4 -11.32 42.53 38.11
C LEU A 4 -12.29 43.10 37.06
N GLY A 5 -11.82 43.31 35.81
CA GLY A 5 -12.73 43.51 34.68
C GLY A 5 -12.07 43.81 33.32
N ASN A 6 -11.51 42.78 32.68
CA ASN A 6 -11.28 42.59 31.22
C ASN A 6 -11.63 43.75 30.25
N ASN A 7 -10.62 44.34 29.60
CA ASN A 7 -10.80 45.09 28.36
C ASN A 7 -10.71 44.15 27.15
N GLY A 8 -11.86 43.86 26.56
CA GLY A 8 -12.01 43.24 25.26
C GLY A 8 -11.70 44.22 24.13
N ALA A 9 -10.94 43.76 23.14
CA ALA A 9 -10.83 44.39 21.83
C ALA A 9 -11.49 43.47 20.80
N THR A 10 -12.81 43.47 20.76
CA THR A 10 -13.60 42.79 19.74
C THR A 10 -13.61 43.65 18.48
N ARG A 11 -12.86 43.25 17.45
CA ARG A 11 -12.99 43.84 16.11
C ARG A 11 -14.37 43.53 15.55
N HIS A 12 -15.06 44.59 15.13
CA HIS A 12 -16.40 44.58 14.53
C HIS A 12 -16.51 43.60 13.36
N LEU A 13 -17.31 42.55 13.53
CA LEU A 13 -17.93 41.82 12.41
C LEU A 13 -19.17 42.60 11.99
N TYR A 14 -19.14 43.18 10.79
CA TYR A 14 -20.35 43.65 10.12
C TYR A 14 -21.23 42.43 9.78
N PHE A 15 -22.18 42.12 10.65
CA PHE A 15 -23.30 41.25 10.32
C PHE A 15 -24.34 42.05 9.53
N ILE A 16 -24.32 41.93 8.20
CA ILE A 16 -25.47 42.29 7.39
C ILE A 16 -26.55 41.22 7.67
N ARG A 17 -27.50 41.55 8.56
CA ARG A 17 -28.75 40.79 8.74
C ARG A 17 -29.61 41.00 7.50
N LEU A 18 -29.49 40.14 6.50
CA LEU A 18 -30.50 40.06 5.44
C LEU A 18 -31.75 39.40 6.05
N LYS A 19 -32.78 40.20 6.34
CA LYS A 19 -34.08 39.70 6.77
C LYS A 19 -34.67 38.87 5.62
N LEU A 20 -34.76 37.56 5.81
CA LEU A 20 -35.57 36.68 4.96
C LEU A 20 -37.04 37.05 5.16
N PHE A 21 -37.64 37.68 4.15
CA PHE A 21 -39.09 37.69 4.01
C PHE A 21 -39.51 36.29 3.53
N CYS A 22 -40.31 35.63 4.37
CA CYS A 22 -41.02 34.41 3.99
C CYS A 22 -42.26 34.83 3.21
N SER A 23 -42.31 34.50 1.92
CA SER A 23 -43.53 34.56 1.12
C SER A 23 -43.96 33.13 0.81
N THR A 24 -45.13 32.75 1.30
CA THR A 24 -45.81 31.50 0.98
C THR A 24 -46.60 31.64 -0.32
N THR A 25 -46.73 30.50 -1.02
CA THR A 25 -47.45 30.26 -2.29
C THR A 25 -46.70 30.79 -3.52
N THR A 26 -46.34 30.00 -4.53
CA THR A 26 -47.13 28.98 -5.24
C THR A 26 -46.21 27.86 -5.73
N THR A 27 -46.73 26.63 -5.79
CA THR A 27 -46.10 25.42 -6.35
C THR A 27 -45.49 25.68 -7.73
N ALA A 28 -44.19 25.97 -7.77
CA ALA A 28 -43.38 25.88 -8.98
C ALA A 28 -42.87 24.45 -9.06
N ASN A 29 -43.29 23.73 -10.09
CA ASN A 29 -42.86 22.38 -10.42
C ASN A 29 -41.35 22.23 -10.22
N ALA A 30 -40.96 21.39 -9.25
CA ALA A 30 -39.59 20.94 -9.13
C ALA A 30 -39.26 20.19 -10.43
N GLU A 31 -38.33 20.73 -11.23
CA GLU A 31 -37.76 19.94 -12.31
C GLU A 31 -37.31 18.59 -11.72
N PRO A 32 -37.66 17.45 -12.34
CA PRO A 32 -37.07 16.19 -11.92
C PRO A 32 -35.56 16.38 -11.95
N ASN A 33 -34.86 16.03 -10.87
CA ASN A 33 -33.40 16.13 -10.81
C ASN A 33 -32.80 15.15 -11.84
N LEU A 34 -32.79 15.51 -13.13
CA LEU A 34 -32.39 14.69 -14.28
C LEU A 34 -30.99 14.09 -14.08
N LEU A 35 -30.10 14.86 -13.46
CA LEU A 35 -28.77 14.36 -13.09
C LEU A 35 -28.83 13.27 -12.01
N SER A 36 -29.70 13.40 -11.01
CA SER A 36 -29.81 12.40 -9.95
C SER A 36 -30.36 11.08 -10.51
N GLU A 37 -31.34 11.16 -11.40
CA GLU A 37 -31.88 10.00 -12.10
C GLU A 37 -30.82 9.36 -13.01
N PHE A 38 -30.07 10.17 -13.76
CA PHE A 38 -28.93 9.70 -14.55
C PHE A 38 -27.89 8.98 -13.68
N LEU A 39 -27.52 9.53 -12.52
CA LEU A 39 -26.55 8.93 -11.62
C LEU A 39 -27.04 7.59 -11.06
N VAL A 40 -28.33 7.48 -10.73
CA VAL A 40 -28.94 6.20 -10.30
C VAL A 40 -28.93 5.20 -11.44
N ASN A 41 -29.49 5.55 -12.60
CA ASN A 41 -29.74 4.62 -13.69
C ASN A 41 -28.45 4.22 -14.44
N SER A 42 -27.52 5.16 -14.66
CA SER A 42 -26.33 4.93 -15.49
C SER A 42 -25.10 4.49 -14.69
N LEU A 43 -24.97 4.94 -13.45
CA LEU A 43 -23.79 4.69 -12.60
C LEU A 43 -24.12 3.92 -11.32
N GLY A 44 -25.38 3.57 -11.07
CA GLY A 44 -25.80 2.75 -9.93
C GLY A 44 -25.65 3.45 -8.57
N PHE A 45 -25.82 4.76 -8.50
CA PHE A 45 -25.86 5.47 -7.21
C PHE A 45 -27.11 5.09 -6.41
N SER A 46 -27.04 5.15 -5.07
CA SER A 46 -28.28 5.19 -4.28
C SER A 46 -28.96 6.54 -4.49
N THR A 47 -30.28 6.57 -4.42
CA THR A 47 -31.09 7.79 -4.60
C THR A 47 -30.58 8.94 -3.73
N GLU A 48 -30.32 8.68 -2.45
CA GLU A 48 -29.77 9.67 -1.51
C GLU A 48 -28.42 10.25 -1.96
N LYS A 49 -27.48 9.38 -2.39
CA LYS A 49 -26.15 9.80 -2.84
C LYS A 49 -26.23 10.55 -4.17
N ALA A 50 -27.15 10.17 -5.06
CA ALA A 50 -27.38 10.85 -6.33
C ALA A 50 -27.95 12.26 -6.12
N ILE A 51 -28.91 12.42 -5.20
CA ILE A 51 -29.45 13.73 -4.81
C ILE A 51 -28.34 14.58 -4.18
N SER A 52 -27.57 14.04 -3.23
CA SER A 52 -26.45 14.74 -2.61
C SER A 52 -25.35 15.13 -3.61
N ALA A 53 -25.06 14.30 -4.60
CA ALA A 53 -24.11 14.62 -5.66
C ALA A 53 -24.64 15.72 -6.58
N SER A 54 -25.93 15.66 -6.94
CA SER A 54 -26.58 16.64 -7.81
C SER A 54 -26.71 18.01 -7.15
N SER A 55 -26.98 18.05 -5.84
CA SER A 55 -27.06 19.32 -5.09
C SER A 55 -25.73 20.08 -5.03
N LYS A 56 -24.59 19.40 -5.20
CA LYS A 56 -23.25 20.04 -5.26
C LYS A 56 -22.98 20.77 -6.56
N VAL A 57 -23.85 20.60 -7.56
CA VAL A 57 -23.69 21.11 -8.92
C VAL A 57 -24.92 21.86 -9.43
N THR A 58 -25.93 22.10 -8.59
CA THR A 58 -27.17 22.80 -8.94
C THR A 58 -26.93 24.21 -9.50
N CYS A 59 -25.84 24.87 -9.09
CA CYS A 59 -25.46 26.20 -9.59
C CYS A 59 -24.66 26.17 -10.90
N LEU A 60 -24.21 24.98 -11.35
CA LEU A 60 -23.58 24.82 -12.65
C LEU A 60 -24.68 24.67 -13.68
N LYS A 61 -25.06 25.79 -14.32
CA LYS A 61 -25.90 25.71 -15.52
C LYS A 61 -25.20 24.80 -16.52
N PRO A 62 -25.87 23.78 -17.10
CA PRO A 62 -25.33 23.09 -18.25
C PRO A 62 -25.10 24.15 -19.31
N ARG A 63 -23.84 24.52 -19.57
CA ARG A 63 -23.52 25.21 -20.83
C ARG A 63 -24.01 24.26 -21.91
N ASN A 64 -24.73 24.77 -22.93
CA ASN A 64 -25.56 24.05 -23.91
C ASN A 64 -24.96 22.78 -24.60
N ASN A 65 -23.74 22.36 -24.28
CA ASN A 65 -23.04 21.18 -24.80
C ASN A 65 -22.48 20.19 -23.73
N HIS A 66 -22.70 20.39 -22.43
CA HIS A 66 -22.15 19.47 -21.40
C HIS A 66 -23.14 18.38 -21.03
N LYS A 67 -23.07 17.27 -21.77
CA LYS A 67 -23.83 16.04 -21.52
C LYS A 67 -23.02 15.08 -20.63
N PRO A 68 -23.48 14.76 -19.39
CA PRO A 68 -22.81 13.79 -18.51
C PRO A 68 -22.49 12.44 -19.19
N GLU A 69 -23.34 12.03 -20.14
CA GLU A 69 -23.20 10.82 -20.95
C GLU A 69 -21.88 10.81 -21.73
N LEU A 70 -21.45 11.95 -22.28
CA LEU A 70 -20.21 12.04 -23.05
C LEU A 70 -18.99 11.79 -22.18
N VAL A 71 -18.99 12.34 -20.96
CA VAL A 71 -17.91 12.12 -19.99
C VAL A 71 -17.87 10.66 -19.54
N VAL A 72 -19.03 10.07 -19.23
CA VAL A 72 -19.12 8.65 -18.85
C VAL A 72 -18.66 7.74 -19.99
N ASN A 73 -19.11 7.99 -21.22
CA ASN A 73 -18.70 7.23 -22.40
C ASN A 73 -17.19 7.36 -22.66
N TYR A 74 -16.62 8.55 -22.48
CA TYR A 74 -15.18 8.74 -22.58
C TYR A 74 -14.40 7.94 -21.54
N PHE A 75 -14.83 7.93 -20.27
CA PHE A 75 -14.19 7.09 -19.26
C PHE A 75 -14.32 5.59 -19.57
N LYS A 76 -15.46 5.14 -20.10
CA LYS A 76 -15.62 3.76 -20.60
C LYS A 76 -14.67 3.44 -21.74
N GLN A 77 -14.46 4.36 -22.68
CA GLN A 77 -13.49 4.21 -23.78
C GLN A 77 -12.04 4.10 -23.28
N ILE A 78 -11.69 4.77 -22.17
CA ILE A 78 -10.38 4.59 -21.51
C ILE A 78 -10.25 3.21 -20.86
N GLY A 79 -11.37 2.53 -20.60
CA GLY A 79 -11.42 1.20 -19.99
C GLY A 79 -11.89 1.20 -18.53
N LEU A 80 -12.53 2.28 -18.06
CA LEU A 80 -13.13 2.30 -16.72
C LEU A 80 -14.52 1.65 -16.73
N ASP A 81 -14.81 0.86 -15.71
CA ASP A 81 -16.15 0.33 -15.48
C ASP A 81 -17.06 1.33 -14.72
N ASN A 82 -18.36 1.03 -14.64
CA ASN A 82 -19.33 1.89 -13.97
C ASN A 82 -19.01 2.11 -12.48
N ALA A 83 -18.48 1.12 -11.78
CA ALA A 83 -18.14 1.23 -10.36
C ALA A 83 -16.95 2.18 -10.16
N GLN A 84 -15.93 2.08 -11.01
CA GLN A 84 -14.77 2.98 -11.01
C GLN A 84 -15.19 4.41 -11.37
N ILE A 85 -16.05 4.60 -12.38
CA ILE A 85 -16.58 5.92 -12.74
C ILE A 85 -17.40 6.51 -11.58
N LYS A 86 -18.24 5.70 -10.93
CA LYS A 86 -18.97 6.10 -9.72
C LYS A 86 -18.02 6.57 -8.63
N MET A 87 -16.89 5.88 -8.39
CA MET A 87 -15.89 6.31 -7.41
C MET A 87 -15.24 7.65 -7.77
N LEU A 88 -15.02 7.94 -9.06
CA LEU A 88 -14.47 9.23 -9.51
C LEU A 88 -15.45 10.38 -9.33
N VAL A 89 -16.72 10.15 -9.71
CA VAL A 89 -17.78 11.16 -9.75
C VAL A 89 -18.33 11.45 -8.35
N SER A 90 -18.42 10.45 -7.47
CA SER A 90 -18.97 10.61 -6.11
C SER A 90 -18.37 11.77 -5.31
N PRO A 91 -17.02 11.90 -5.18
CA PRO A 91 -16.41 13.02 -4.47
C PRO A 91 -16.39 14.31 -5.29
N ALA A 92 -16.57 14.24 -6.62
CA ALA A 92 -16.45 15.38 -7.52
C ALA A 92 -17.47 15.35 -8.67
N PRO A 93 -18.77 15.58 -8.40
CA PRO A 93 -19.81 15.50 -9.43
C PRO A 93 -19.63 16.48 -10.59
N ARG A 94 -18.88 17.57 -10.34
CA ARG A 94 -18.45 18.56 -11.36
C ARG A 94 -17.70 17.94 -12.53
N LEU A 95 -17.08 16.77 -12.35
CA LEU A 95 -16.35 16.07 -13.40
C LEU A 95 -17.25 15.70 -14.58
N LEU A 96 -18.54 15.43 -14.34
CA LEU A 96 -19.52 15.11 -15.39
C LEU A 96 -19.81 16.29 -16.33
N PHE A 97 -19.45 17.50 -15.94
CA PHE A 97 -19.62 18.71 -16.74
C PHE A 97 -18.31 19.17 -17.40
N ALA A 98 -17.24 18.38 -17.30
CA ALA A 98 -15.98 18.70 -17.96
C ALA A 98 -16.11 18.56 -19.49
N ASP A 99 -15.42 19.44 -20.22
CA ASP A 99 -15.28 19.30 -21.66
C ASP A 99 -14.33 18.12 -21.97
N VAL A 100 -14.83 17.10 -22.66
CA VAL A 100 -14.06 15.89 -22.96
C VAL A 100 -12.83 16.23 -23.81
N ASP A 101 -12.99 17.03 -24.87
CA ASP A 101 -11.94 17.30 -25.85
C ASP A 101 -10.94 18.35 -25.36
N LYS A 102 -11.42 19.38 -24.67
CA LYS A 102 -10.58 20.51 -24.22
C LYS A 102 -10.02 20.30 -22.82
N THR A 103 -10.65 19.47 -21.99
CA THR A 103 -10.24 19.30 -20.57
C THR A 103 -9.77 17.90 -20.26
N LEU A 104 -10.55 16.86 -20.54
CA LEU A 104 -10.22 15.49 -20.10
C LEU A 104 -9.15 14.84 -20.99
N LYS A 105 -9.34 14.83 -22.32
CA LYS A 105 -8.38 14.26 -23.27
C LYS A 105 -6.96 14.83 -23.10
N PRO A 106 -6.75 16.15 -22.98
CA PRO A 106 -5.40 16.69 -22.80
C PRO A 106 -4.76 16.28 -21.47
N LYS A 107 -5.55 16.10 -20.40
CA LYS A 107 -5.03 15.58 -19.13
C LYS A 107 -4.60 14.13 -19.28
N ILE A 108 -5.44 13.29 -19.88
CA ILE A 108 -5.12 11.88 -20.09
C ILE A 108 -3.90 11.71 -21.00
N LYS A 109 -3.77 12.55 -22.04
CA LYS A 109 -2.61 12.54 -22.95
C LYS A 109 -1.29 12.73 -22.21
N VAL A 110 -1.21 13.64 -21.24
CA VAL A 110 0.02 13.83 -20.43
C VAL A 110 0.40 12.57 -19.65
N PHE A 111 -0.57 11.78 -19.18
CA PHE A 111 -0.27 10.50 -18.54
C PHE A 111 0.18 9.45 -19.55
N GLN A 112 -0.41 9.44 -20.74
CA GLN A 112 0.04 8.57 -21.83
C GLN A 112 1.48 8.88 -22.26
N GLU A 113 1.84 10.17 -22.36
CA GLU A 113 3.21 10.65 -22.63
C GLU A 113 4.20 10.24 -21.52
N LEU A 114 3.74 10.12 -20.27
CA LEU A 114 4.53 9.56 -19.15
C LEU A 114 4.60 8.02 -19.14
N GLY A 115 3.99 7.35 -20.12
CA GLY A 115 4.00 5.88 -20.25
C GLY A 115 2.82 5.15 -19.61
N PHE A 116 1.77 5.85 -19.17
CA PHE A 116 0.56 5.19 -18.65
C PHE A 116 -0.38 4.77 -19.78
N SER A 117 -0.62 3.48 -19.93
CA SER A 117 -1.56 2.93 -20.92
C SER A 117 -2.40 1.78 -20.35
N GLY A 118 -3.55 1.54 -20.99
CA GLY A 118 -4.44 0.40 -20.69
C GLY A 118 -4.71 0.21 -19.20
N PRO A 119 -4.52 -1.01 -18.65
CA PRO A 119 -4.79 -1.31 -17.24
C PRO A 119 -4.00 -0.45 -16.24
N HIS A 120 -2.81 0.04 -16.61
CA HIS A 120 -2.01 0.89 -15.72
C HIS A 120 -2.63 2.28 -15.56
N LEU A 121 -3.12 2.86 -16.66
CA LEU A 121 -3.81 4.14 -16.64
C LEU A 121 -5.12 4.04 -15.84
N VAL A 122 -5.91 3.00 -16.08
CA VAL A 122 -7.14 2.72 -15.33
C VAL A 122 -6.84 2.62 -13.84
N ARG A 123 -5.84 1.83 -13.44
CA ARG A 123 -5.43 1.68 -12.03
C ARG A 123 -5.09 3.02 -11.35
N VAL A 124 -4.40 3.92 -12.05
CA VAL A 124 -4.03 5.25 -11.51
C VAL A 124 -5.29 6.10 -11.31
N LEU A 125 -6.17 6.13 -12.31
CA LEU A 125 -7.43 6.88 -12.26
C LEU A 125 -8.33 6.35 -11.13
N SER A 126 -8.57 5.04 -11.08
CA SER A 126 -9.46 4.42 -10.09
C SER A 126 -8.99 4.60 -8.65
N ARG A 127 -7.67 4.69 -8.41
CA ARG A 127 -7.11 4.94 -7.07
C ARG A 127 -7.25 6.40 -6.62
N SER A 128 -7.27 7.35 -7.54
CA SER A 128 -7.58 8.75 -7.20
C SER A 128 -7.98 9.56 -8.43
N GLY A 129 -9.23 9.99 -8.49
CA GLY A 129 -9.71 10.98 -9.47
C GLY A 129 -9.45 12.43 -9.09
N ALA A 130 -8.91 12.69 -7.89
CA ALA A 130 -8.85 14.04 -7.33
C ALA A 130 -8.04 15.00 -8.20
N PHE A 131 -6.98 14.50 -8.87
CA PHE A 131 -6.12 15.30 -9.75
C PHE A 131 -6.83 15.73 -11.04
N LEU A 132 -7.93 15.07 -11.45
CA LEU A 132 -8.71 15.49 -12.62
C LEU A 132 -9.38 16.86 -12.41
N ARG A 133 -9.47 17.33 -11.16
CA ARG A 133 -9.92 18.70 -10.83
C ARG A 133 -8.80 19.73 -10.96
N THR A 134 -7.54 19.30 -10.91
CA THR A 134 -6.39 20.19 -11.04
C THR A 134 -6.31 20.74 -12.47
N GLY A 135 -5.96 22.02 -12.61
CA GLY A 135 -5.71 22.62 -13.92
C GLY A 135 -4.51 21.96 -14.61
N LEU A 136 -4.63 21.71 -15.92
CA LEU A 136 -3.58 21.02 -16.68
C LEU A 136 -2.26 21.80 -16.66
N ASN A 137 -2.31 23.07 -17.05
CA ASN A 137 -1.12 23.93 -17.16
C ASN A 137 -0.75 24.61 -15.84
N THR A 138 -1.68 24.75 -14.90
CA THR A 138 -1.45 25.43 -13.61
C THR A 138 -1.06 24.49 -12.47
N GLY A 139 -1.28 23.18 -12.61
CA GLY A 139 -0.96 22.21 -11.55
C GLY A 139 -0.37 20.90 -12.05
N ILE A 140 -1.03 20.19 -12.98
CA ILE A 140 -0.57 18.86 -13.41
C ILE A 140 0.82 18.93 -14.05
N LYS A 141 0.99 19.74 -15.10
CA LYS A 141 2.27 19.87 -15.81
C LYS A 141 3.39 20.43 -14.92
N PRO A 142 3.21 21.53 -14.15
CA PRO A 142 4.24 22.00 -13.23
C PRO A 142 4.66 20.96 -12.18
N SER A 143 3.70 20.20 -11.64
CA SER A 143 3.98 19.14 -10.67
C SER A 143 4.78 17.99 -11.28
N ILE A 144 4.45 17.57 -12.51
CA ILE A 144 5.23 16.56 -13.24
C ILE A 144 6.66 17.06 -13.51
N GLU A 145 6.80 18.31 -13.96
CA GLU A 145 8.10 18.92 -14.23
C GLU A 145 8.96 19.03 -12.96
N TYR A 146 8.34 19.38 -11.84
CA TYR A 146 9.02 19.38 -10.55
C TYR A 146 9.49 17.97 -10.14
N LEU A 147 8.66 16.94 -10.35
CA LEU A 147 9.07 15.56 -10.11
C LEU A 147 10.22 15.13 -11.05
N ARG A 148 10.22 15.56 -12.31
CA ARG A 148 11.34 15.30 -13.24
C ARG A 148 12.65 15.88 -12.70
N LYS A 149 12.63 17.12 -12.20
CA LYS A 149 13.81 17.75 -11.58
C LYS A 149 14.35 16.96 -10.38
N LEU A 150 13.48 16.38 -9.56
CA LEU A 150 13.88 15.60 -8.39
C LEU A 150 14.33 14.17 -8.71
N LEU A 151 13.65 13.53 -9.66
CA LEU A 151 13.76 12.09 -9.90
C LEU A 151 14.61 11.75 -11.14
N GLY A 152 14.73 12.66 -12.10
CA GLY A 152 15.60 12.57 -13.27
C GLY A 152 15.01 11.82 -14.47
N THR A 153 14.10 10.85 -14.28
CA THR A 153 13.53 10.07 -15.40
C THR A 153 12.00 9.96 -15.31
N ASP A 154 11.35 9.89 -16.48
CA ASP A 154 9.88 9.72 -16.55
C ASP A 154 9.43 8.38 -15.96
N GLY A 155 10.26 7.33 -16.02
CA GLY A 155 9.97 6.06 -15.34
C GLY A 155 9.88 6.20 -13.82
N TYR A 156 10.75 7.02 -13.20
CA TYR A 156 10.68 7.31 -11.77
C TYR A 156 9.53 8.24 -11.41
N VAL A 157 9.21 9.22 -12.27
CA VAL A 157 8.01 10.06 -12.11
C VAL A 157 6.74 9.21 -12.17
N ALA A 158 6.62 8.33 -13.16
CA ALA A 158 5.51 7.40 -13.29
C ALA A 158 5.41 6.46 -12.08
N LYS A 159 6.54 5.97 -11.55
CA LYS A 159 6.57 5.16 -10.32
C LYS A 159 6.03 5.93 -9.11
N ALA A 160 6.44 7.19 -8.91
CA ALA A 160 5.95 8.02 -7.81
C ALA A 160 4.44 8.30 -7.91
N ILE A 161 3.96 8.65 -9.12
CA ILE A 161 2.53 8.86 -9.40
C ILE A 161 1.74 7.55 -9.18
N THR A 162 2.25 6.41 -9.62
CA THR A 162 1.59 5.10 -9.42
C THR A 162 1.43 4.77 -7.93
N ARG A 163 2.44 5.09 -7.11
CA ARG A 163 2.39 4.88 -5.66
C ARG A 163 1.33 5.76 -5.02
N THR A 164 1.27 7.04 -5.41
CA THR A 164 0.32 8.03 -4.88
C THR A 164 -0.29 8.88 -6.00
N PRO A 165 -1.37 8.42 -6.67
CA PRO A 165 -1.97 9.18 -7.78
C PRO A 165 -2.49 10.56 -7.36
N GLY A 166 -2.97 10.68 -6.11
CA GLY A 166 -3.43 11.94 -5.53
C GLY A 166 -2.34 13.01 -5.38
N LEU A 167 -1.06 12.66 -5.56
CA LEU A 167 0.09 13.59 -5.49
C LEU A 167 -0.11 14.80 -6.41
N LEU A 168 -0.65 14.59 -7.62
CA LEU A 168 -0.91 15.65 -8.60
C LEU A 168 -2.12 16.54 -8.27
N SER A 169 -2.78 16.31 -7.13
CA SER A 169 -3.80 17.23 -6.59
C SER A 169 -3.19 18.39 -5.82
N TYR A 170 -1.89 18.33 -5.51
CA TYR A 170 -1.17 19.35 -4.76
C TYR A 170 -0.23 20.16 -5.68
N PRO A 171 0.04 21.43 -5.34
CA PRO A 171 1.14 22.18 -5.95
C PRO A 171 2.47 21.66 -5.42
N LEU A 172 3.05 20.65 -6.07
CA LEU A 172 4.13 19.83 -5.50
C LEU A 172 5.37 20.62 -5.11
N GLN A 173 5.80 21.57 -5.93
CA GLN A 173 6.94 22.40 -5.58
C GLN A 173 6.71 23.11 -4.24
N ARG A 174 5.53 23.68 -4.01
CA ARG A 174 5.22 24.40 -2.77
C ARG A 174 5.15 23.48 -1.56
N VAL A 175 4.56 22.29 -1.69
CA VAL A 175 4.32 21.40 -0.53
C VAL A 175 5.49 20.47 -0.23
N MET A 176 6.25 20.04 -1.25
CA MET A 176 7.39 19.13 -1.06
C MET A 176 8.67 19.86 -0.66
N SER A 177 8.89 21.09 -1.13
CA SER A 177 10.16 21.80 -0.88
C SER A 177 10.49 21.95 0.62
N PRO A 178 9.56 22.35 1.50
CA PRO A 178 9.86 22.45 2.94
C PRO A 178 10.29 21.12 3.55
N ASN A 179 9.59 20.03 3.23
CA ASN A 179 9.91 18.69 3.72
C ASN A 179 11.24 18.16 3.17
N ILE A 180 11.55 18.46 1.89
CA ILE A 180 12.84 18.11 1.27
C ILE A 180 13.96 18.87 1.98
N LEU A 181 13.82 20.18 2.15
CA LEU A 181 14.82 21.01 2.81
C LEU A 181 15.04 20.59 4.26
N PHE A 182 13.95 20.31 4.99
CA PHE A 182 14.01 19.77 6.34
C PHE A 182 14.87 18.51 6.41
N LEU A 183 14.59 17.52 5.55
CA LEU A 183 15.38 16.29 5.50
C LEU A 183 16.84 16.57 5.09
N GLN A 184 17.10 17.47 4.14
CA GLN A 184 18.48 17.85 3.77
C GLN A 184 19.24 18.45 4.96
N ASN A 185 18.59 19.30 5.76
CA ASN A 185 19.19 19.88 6.97
C ASN A 185 19.49 18.82 8.06
N LEU A 186 18.82 17.66 7.99
CA LEU A 186 19.13 16.50 8.83
C LEU A 186 20.26 15.62 8.26
N GLY A 187 20.90 16.03 7.16
CA GLY A 187 22.00 15.30 6.53
C GLY A 187 21.56 14.30 5.45
N CYS A 188 20.28 14.31 5.03
CA CYS A 188 19.81 13.40 3.99
C CYS A 188 20.43 13.75 2.63
N SER A 189 21.06 12.77 1.99
CA SER A 189 21.53 12.96 0.61
C SER A 189 20.34 13.09 -0.35
N THR A 190 20.58 13.72 -1.51
CA THR A 190 19.60 13.77 -2.60
C THR A 190 19.18 12.36 -3.05
N LEU A 191 20.07 11.36 -2.95
CA LEU A 191 19.77 9.97 -3.29
C LEU A 191 18.81 9.33 -2.27
N ASP A 192 18.96 9.63 -0.98
CA ASP A 192 18.07 9.10 0.07
C ASP A 192 16.68 9.71 -0.05
N ILE A 193 16.60 11.01 -0.27
CA ILE A 193 15.34 11.71 -0.53
C ILE A 193 14.66 11.14 -1.77
N ARG A 194 15.40 10.92 -2.86
CA ARG A 194 14.87 10.28 -4.08
C ARG A 194 14.30 8.89 -3.79
N LYS A 195 15.04 8.04 -3.07
CA LYS A 195 14.57 6.70 -2.67
C LYS A 195 13.29 6.80 -1.84
N LEU A 196 13.22 7.74 -0.90
CA LEU A 196 12.06 7.95 -0.04
C LEU A 196 10.84 8.42 -0.84
N ILE A 197 11.01 9.35 -1.78
CA ILE A 197 9.94 9.76 -2.71
C ILE A 197 9.41 8.56 -3.49
N LEU A 198 10.30 7.70 -4.01
CA LEU A 198 9.91 6.53 -4.80
C LEU A 198 9.21 5.43 -4.00
N ARG A 199 9.44 5.37 -2.68
CA ARG A 199 8.78 4.41 -1.79
C ARG A 199 7.46 4.96 -1.26
N ASN A 200 7.48 6.16 -0.69
CA ASN A 200 6.33 6.81 -0.08
C ASN A 200 6.27 8.32 -0.37
N PRO A 201 5.74 8.72 -1.54
CA PRO A 201 5.62 10.14 -1.90
C PRO A 201 4.74 10.96 -0.95
N ARG A 202 3.85 10.30 -0.16
CA ARG A 202 2.89 11.00 0.71
C ARG A 202 3.54 11.77 1.83
N ILE A 203 4.74 11.35 2.26
CA ILE A 203 5.52 12.00 3.32
C ILE A 203 5.74 13.47 2.96
N PHE A 204 6.07 13.75 1.71
CA PHE A 204 6.45 15.08 1.24
C PHE A 204 5.27 16.02 1.00
N VAL A 205 4.02 15.55 1.05
CA VAL A 205 2.84 16.40 0.94
C VAL A 205 2.10 16.58 2.27
N GLN A 206 2.66 16.04 3.36
CA GLN A 206 2.21 16.36 4.71
C GLN A 206 2.74 17.72 5.17
N LYS A 207 2.15 18.21 6.27
CA LYS A 207 2.69 19.35 7.01
C LYS A 207 4.08 19.02 7.56
N THR A 208 4.99 19.98 7.58
CA THR A 208 6.37 19.78 8.04
C THR A 208 6.42 19.34 9.51
N GLU A 209 5.55 19.89 10.36
CA GLU A 209 5.48 19.58 11.79
C GLU A 209 5.17 18.10 12.05
N TRP A 210 4.41 17.46 11.15
CA TRP A 210 4.14 16.02 11.23
C TRP A 210 5.38 15.19 10.91
N LEU A 211 6.19 15.62 9.94
CA LEU A 211 7.44 14.96 9.61
C LEU A 211 8.49 15.15 10.71
N GLU A 212 8.50 16.32 11.36
CA GLU A 212 9.32 16.61 12.54
C GLU A 212 8.96 15.68 13.72
N ASP A 213 7.67 15.51 14.04
CA ASP A 213 7.21 14.55 15.07
C ASP A 213 7.71 13.13 14.76
N ILE A 214 7.60 12.69 13.51
CA ILE A 214 8.09 11.37 13.09
C ILE A 214 9.59 11.25 13.30
N VAL A 215 10.37 12.22 12.85
CA VAL A 215 11.83 12.20 13.01
C VAL A 215 12.19 12.12 14.50
N GLN A 216 11.57 12.93 15.35
CA GLN A 216 11.83 12.90 16.79
C GLN A 216 11.49 11.55 17.42
N ARG A 217 10.39 10.92 16.99
CA ARG A 217 9.97 9.61 17.50
C ARG A 217 10.87 8.46 17.05
N VAL A 218 11.43 8.52 15.84
CA VAL A 218 12.45 7.56 15.39
C VAL A 218 13.65 7.57 16.34
N GLU A 219 14.08 8.76 16.77
CA GLU A 219 15.21 8.91 17.68
C GLU A 219 14.86 8.54 19.12
N LYS A 220 13.73 9.05 19.64
CA LYS A 220 13.35 8.91 21.06
C LYS A 220 12.75 7.56 21.40
N ASP A 221 11.82 7.07 20.57
CA ASP A 221 11.03 5.87 20.89
C ASP A 221 11.81 4.60 20.50
N PHE A 222 12.66 4.66 19.48
CA PHE A 222 13.36 3.49 18.93
C PHE A 222 14.89 3.63 18.93
N CYS A 223 15.43 4.71 19.48
CA CYS A 223 16.87 4.91 19.62
C CYS A 223 17.63 4.77 18.28
N ILE A 224 17.03 5.17 17.16
CA ILE A 224 17.70 5.12 15.85
C ILE A 224 18.33 6.49 15.58
N SER A 225 19.67 6.56 15.65
CA SER A 225 20.43 7.78 15.32
C SER A 225 20.27 8.17 13.84
N ARG A 226 20.32 9.49 13.56
CA ARG A 226 20.32 10.06 12.19
C ARG A 226 21.47 9.55 11.32
N ASP A 227 22.60 9.22 11.92
CA ASP A 227 23.77 8.67 11.21
C ASP A 227 23.59 7.20 10.81
N SER A 228 22.56 6.54 11.36
CA SER A 228 22.26 5.15 11.03
C SER A 228 21.66 5.03 9.64
N ARG A 229 22.11 4.02 8.89
CA ARG A 229 21.47 3.61 7.63
C ARG A 229 20.01 3.20 7.79
N MET A 230 19.57 2.89 9.02
CA MET A 230 18.19 2.51 9.35
C MET A 230 17.29 3.72 9.65
N PHE A 231 17.84 4.91 9.82
CA PHE A 231 17.07 6.11 10.18
C PHE A 231 15.91 6.37 9.20
N PHE A 232 16.19 6.35 7.89
CA PHE A 232 15.16 6.56 6.87
C PHE A 232 14.12 5.44 6.79
N TYR A 233 14.51 4.22 7.13
CA TYR A 233 13.59 3.10 7.23
C TYR A 233 12.67 3.27 8.46
N GLY A 234 13.19 3.84 9.55
CA GLY A 234 12.39 4.25 10.71
C GLY A 234 11.38 5.35 10.37
N VAL A 235 11.82 6.39 9.65
CA VAL A 235 10.94 7.46 9.16
C VAL A 235 9.86 6.89 8.25
N GLU A 236 10.24 6.00 7.31
CA GLU A 236 9.30 5.32 6.40
C GLU A 236 8.28 4.46 7.16
N MET A 237 8.73 3.69 8.17
CA MET A 237 7.88 2.89 9.04
C MET A 237 6.85 3.75 9.76
N LEU A 238 7.28 4.76 10.51
CA LEU A 238 6.36 5.61 11.28
C LEU A 238 5.45 6.46 10.39
N SER A 239 5.91 6.86 9.21
CA SER A 239 5.08 7.54 8.22
C SER A 239 3.93 6.70 7.69
N SER A 240 4.05 5.37 7.79
CA SER A 240 3.09 4.42 7.24
C SER A 240 2.11 3.87 8.29
N LEU A 241 2.33 4.16 9.57
CA LEU A 241 1.57 3.63 10.69
C LEU A 241 0.89 4.76 11.46
N SER A 242 -0.39 4.61 11.79
CA SER A 242 -1.00 5.45 12.82
C SER A 242 -0.41 5.11 14.19
N LYS A 243 -0.50 6.06 15.14
CA LYS A 243 -0.08 5.80 16.54
C LYS A 243 -0.76 4.55 17.12
N SER A 244 -2.06 4.39 16.89
CA SER A 244 -2.80 3.20 17.33
C SER A 244 -2.37 1.90 16.65
N ASN A 245 -2.06 1.93 15.35
CA ASN A 245 -1.63 0.74 14.63
C ASN A 245 -0.21 0.32 15.04
N LEU A 246 0.66 1.29 15.31
CA LEU A 246 1.97 1.03 15.89
C LEU A 246 1.84 0.36 17.25
N GLU A 247 1.07 0.97 18.17
CA GLU A 247 0.92 0.45 19.53
C GLU A 247 0.34 -0.97 19.55
N MET A 248 -0.69 -1.22 18.73
CA MET A 248 -1.25 -2.56 18.58
C MET A 248 -0.18 -3.58 18.16
N LYS A 249 0.75 -3.21 17.27
CA LYS A 249 1.84 -4.11 16.85
C LYS A 249 2.84 -4.34 17.96
N LEU A 250 3.22 -3.30 18.69
CA LEU A 250 4.13 -3.44 19.83
C LEU A 250 3.51 -4.35 20.90
N GLU A 251 2.21 -4.20 21.15
CA GLU A 251 1.48 -5.03 22.11
C GLU A 251 1.41 -6.50 21.68
N ILE A 252 1.38 -6.79 20.38
CA ILE A 252 1.53 -8.17 19.91
C ILE A 252 2.85 -8.75 20.41
N PHE A 253 3.98 -8.07 20.20
CA PHE A 253 5.27 -8.59 20.68
C PHE A 253 5.29 -8.75 22.22
N ARG A 254 4.77 -7.77 22.96
CA ARG A 254 4.67 -7.87 24.44
C ARG A 254 3.82 -9.05 24.90
N SER A 255 2.72 -9.34 24.21
CA SER A 255 1.88 -10.51 24.51
C SER A 255 2.58 -11.85 24.30
N PHE A 256 3.64 -11.88 23.49
CA PHE A 256 4.55 -13.03 23.32
C PHE A 256 5.77 -12.96 24.26
N GLY A 257 5.76 -12.08 25.27
CA GLY A 257 6.81 -11.97 26.28
C GLY A 257 8.05 -11.17 25.85
N TRP A 258 7.97 -10.39 24.76
CA TRP A 258 9.10 -9.56 24.34
C TRP A 258 9.35 -8.41 25.31
N SER A 259 10.63 -8.20 25.64
CA SER A 259 11.07 -7.02 26.38
C SER A 259 11.12 -5.78 25.47
N GLU A 260 11.02 -4.58 26.06
CA GLU A 260 11.23 -3.33 25.31
C GLU A 260 12.61 -3.28 24.64
N SER A 261 13.64 -3.82 25.29
CA SER A 261 14.97 -3.94 24.70
C SER A 261 15.01 -4.83 23.45
N ASP A 262 14.27 -5.94 23.43
CA ASP A 262 14.18 -6.81 22.26
C ASP A 262 13.45 -6.11 21.12
N ILE A 263 12.34 -5.44 21.43
CA ILE A 263 11.57 -4.65 20.46
C ILE A 263 12.45 -3.54 19.85
N ILE A 264 13.15 -2.76 20.67
CA ILE A 264 14.05 -1.70 20.20
C ILE A 264 15.16 -2.32 19.34
N THR A 265 15.80 -3.41 19.77
CA THR A 265 16.85 -4.10 19.02
C THR A 265 16.37 -4.56 17.65
N MET A 266 15.16 -5.14 17.59
CA MET A 266 14.52 -5.58 16.35
C MET A 266 14.27 -4.41 15.40
N VAL A 267 13.67 -3.33 15.91
CA VAL A 267 13.34 -2.14 15.11
C VAL A 267 14.61 -1.44 14.64
N GLN A 268 15.63 -1.30 15.49
CA GLN A 268 16.92 -0.72 15.11
C GLN A 268 17.61 -1.50 13.98
N ARG A 269 17.42 -2.83 13.91
CA ARG A 269 17.99 -3.68 12.86
C ARG A 269 17.16 -3.68 11.58
N LEU A 270 15.83 -3.63 11.68
CA LEU A 270 14.94 -3.67 10.53
C LEU A 270 13.59 -2.99 10.85
N PRO A 271 13.49 -1.65 10.75
CA PRO A 271 12.28 -0.94 11.16
C PRO A 271 11.02 -1.39 10.40
N LEU A 272 11.18 -1.71 9.11
CA LEU A 272 10.06 -2.12 8.26
C LEU A 272 9.40 -3.44 8.69
N CYS A 273 9.95 -4.20 9.65
CA CYS A 273 9.26 -5.37 10.19
C CYS A 273 7.90 -5.01 10.81
N LEU A 274 7.74 -3.80 11.35
CA LEU A 274 6.47 -3.32 11.88
C LEU A 274 5.44 -2.95 10.78
N THR A 275 5.79 -3.05 9.51
CA THR A 275 4.83 -2.82 8.40
C THR A 275 4.08 -4.09 7.98
N THR A 276 4.40 -5.25 8.56
CA THR A 276 3.69 -6.52 8.27
C THR A 276 2.27 -6.51 8.82
N SER A 277 1.36 -7.30 8.25
CA SER A 277 -0.02 -7.40 8.77
C SER A 277 -0.04 -8.01 10.19
N GLU A 278 -1.04 -7.64 10.98
CA GLU A 278 -1.26 -8.19 12.32
C GLU A 278 -1.39 -9.71 12.29
N VAL A 279 -2.27 -10.24 11.42
CA VAL A 279 -2.53 -11.68 11.33
C VAL A 279 -1.24 -12.45 11.03
N LYS A 280 -0.43 -11.95 10.08
CA LYS A 280 0.87 -12.57 9.77
C LYS A 280 1.79 -12.55 11.00
N LEU A 281 1.85 -11.40 11.70
CA LEU A 281 2.74 -11.24 12.83
C LEU A 281 2.38 -12.19 13.99
N ARG A 282 1.09 -12.34 14.31
CA ARG A 282 0.64 -13.29 15.33
C ARG A 282 0.98 -14.73 14.96
N ASN A 283 0.67 -15.13 13.73
CA ASN A 283 0.91 -16.50 13.27
C ASN A 283 2.40 -16.84 13.27
N ILE A 284 3.25 -15.92 12.82
CA ILE A 284 4.69 -16.17 12.74
C ILE A 284 5.38 -16.17 14.11
N LEU A 285 4.93 -15.33 15.04
CA LEU A 285 5.46 -15.33 16.42
C LEU A 285 5.03 -16.59 17.17
N LYS A 286 3.75 -16.98 17.05
CA LYS A 286 3.26 -18.25 17.59
C LYS A 286 4.11 -19.43 17.10
N PHE A 287 4.32 -19.52 15.80
CA PHE A 287 5.13 -20.58 15.21
C PHE A 287 6.58 -20.56 15.74
N TYR A 288 7.26 -19.40 15.73
CA TYR A 288 8.65 -19.36 16.18
C TYR A 288 8.82 -19.56 17.68
N MET A 289 7.93 -19.02 18.51
CA MET A 289 8.12 -19.00 19.96
C MET A 289 7.43 -20.16 20.67
N GLU A 290 6.20 -20.51 20.27
CA GLU A 290 5.44 -21.59 20.92
C GLU A 290 5.78 -22.96 20.30
N GLU A 291 5.90 -23.06 18.97
CA GLU A 291 6.13 -24.35 18.30
C GLU A 291 7.64 -24.68 18.20
N LEU A 292 8.47 -23.70 17.81
CA LEU A 292 9.92 -23.92 17.65
C LEU A 292 10.75 -23.51 18.89
N GLY A 293 10.14 -22.88 19.89
CA GLY A 293 10.81 -22.53 21.15
C GLY A 293 11.88 -21.43 21.03
N TYR A 294 11.85 -20.58 20.01
CA TYR A 294 12.80 -19.47 19.88
C TYR A 294 12.51 -18.35 20.90
N GLU A 295 13.57 -17.87 21.55
CA GLU A 295 13.50 -16.70 22.42
C GLU A 295 13.31 -15.39 21.63
N SER A 296 12.67 -14.40 22.26
CA SER A 296 12.47 -13.06 21.70
C SER A 296 13.79 -12.42 21.26
N SER A 297 14.85 -12.56 22.06
CA SER A 297 16.19 -12.04 21.80
C SER A 297 16.80 -12.57 20.48
N TYR A 298 16.59 -13.85 20.19
CA TYR A 298 17.05 -14.47 18.95
C TYR A 298 16.30 -13.93 17.73
N ILE A 299 14.98 -13.77 17.82
CA ILE A 299 14.18 -13.21 16.74
C ILE A 299 14.48 -11.72 16.55
N ALA A 300 14.66 -10.97 17.64
CA ALA A 300 15.04 -9.55 17.63
C ALA A 300 16.40 -9.30 16.97
N SER A 301 17.36 -10.22 17.12
CA SER A 301 18.64 -10.15 16.42
C SER A 301 18.55 -10.58 14.94
N HIS A 302 17.47 -11.26 14.53
CA HIS A 302 17.22 -11.75 13.17
C HIS A 302 15.85 -11.31 12.60
N PRO A 303 15.50 -10.01 12.62
CA PRO A 303 14.14 -9.53 12.35
C PRO A 303 13.64 -9.82 10.92
N THR A 304 14.55 -10.15 9.99
CA THR A 304 14.20 -10.65 8.66
C THR A 304 13.34 -11.91 8.69
N LEU A 305 13.38 -12.71 9.77
CA LEU A 305 12.50 -13.86 9.97
C LEU A 305 11.02 -13.48 9.91
N LEU A 306 10.66 -12.27 10.33
CA LEU A 306 9.29 -11.74 10.29
C LEU A 306 8.86 -11.31 8.87
N MET A 307 9.83 -11.09 7.99
CA MET A 307 9.58 -10.57 6.64
C MET A 307 9.26 -11.64 5.61
N PHE A 308 9.79 -12.85 5.75
CA PHE A 308 9.56 -13.93 4.80
C PHE A 308 8.08 -14.34 4.72
N SER A 309 7.66 -14.91 3.58
CA SER A 309 6.31 -15.46 3.46
C SER A 309 6.16 -16.63 4.42
N PHE A 310 5.21 -16.54 5.34
CA PHE A 310 4.99 -17.58 6.34
C PHE A 310 4.61 -18.91 5.67
N GLU A 311 3.55 -18.88 4.86
CA GLU A 311 3.02 -20.07 4.17
C GLU A 311 3.90 -20.57 3.04
N LYS A 312 4.50 -19.67 2.24
CA LYS A 312 5.22 -20.07 1.02
C LYS A 312 6.69 -20.36 1.22
N ARG A 313 7.27 -19.94 2.36
CA ARG A 313 8.71 -20.09 2.61
C ARG A 313 9.01 -20.67 3.98
N VAL A 314 8.44 -20.12 5.04
CA VAL A 314 8.80 -20.56 6.40
C VAL A 314 8.32 -21.99 6.67
N LEU A 315 7.03 -22.28 6.48
CA LEU A 315 6.46 -23.60 6.75
C LEU A 315 7.05 -24.72 5.87
N PRO A 316 7.14 -24.58 4.52
CA PRO A 316 7.66 -25.67 3.68
C PRO A 316 9.11 -25.99 4.00
N ARG A 317 9.93 -24.97 4.25
CA ARG A 317 11.35 -25.16 4.57
C ARG A 317 11.56 -25.75 5.97
N ASN A 318 10.70 -25.42 6.95
CA ASN A 318 10.71 -26.08 8.25
C ASN A 318 10.40 -27.59 8.12
N LYS A 319 9.35 -27.94 7.37
CA LYS A 319 8.97 -29.34 7.15
C LYS A 319 10.08 -30.17 6.50
N ILE A 320 10.76 -29.62 5.48
CA ILE A 320 11.92 -30.26 4.86
C ILE A 320 13.06 -30.44 5.88
N LEU A 321 13.32 -29.42 6.72
CA LEU A 321 14.35 -29.52 7.74
C LEU A 321 14.02 -30.57 8.82
N GLU A 322 12.75 -30.71 9.20
CA GLU A 322 12.28 -31.78 10.09
C GLU A 322 12.47 -33.16 9.47
N LEU A 323 12.05 -33.36 8.22
CA LEU A 323 12.25 -34.62 7.49
C LEU A 323 13.73 -35.01 7.37
N LEU A 324 14.60 -34.05 7.05
CA LEU A 324 16.05 -34.29 6.99
C LEU A 324 16.63 -34.72 8.34
N LYS A 325 16.12 -34.15 9.45
CA LYS A 325 16.52 -34.54 10.81
C LYS A 325 16.03 -35.94 11.15
N GLU A 326 14.76 -36.24 10.88
CA GLU A 326 14.14 -37.55 11.14
C GLU A 326 14.86 -38.67 10.38
N LYS A 327 15.25 -38.41 9.14
CA LYS A 327 15.98 -39.36 8.28
C LYS A 327 17.49 -39.38 8.52
N GLN A 328 18.02 -38.51 9.39
CA GLN A 328 19.45 -38.38 9.70
C GLN A 328 20.33 -38.10 8.46
N LEU A 329 19.77 -37.46 7.43
CA LEU A 329 20.44 -37.19 6.15
C LEU A 329 21.40 -36.00 6.20
N ILE A 330 21.43 -35.29 7.33
CA ILE A 330 22.30 -34.15 7.55
C ILE A 330 23.23 -34.41 8.74
N LYS A 331 24.54 -34.49 8.46
CA LYS A 331 25.58 -34.69 9.50
C LYS A 331 25.63 -33.55 10.51
N LYS A 332 25.26 -32.34 10.11
CA LYS A 332 25.17 -31.15 10.96
C LYS A 332 23.88 -30.41 10.65
N VAL A 333 23.03 -30.24 11.66
CA VAL A 333 21.78 -29.48 11.51
C VAL A 333 22.11 -28.03 11.18
N PRO A 334 21.72 -27.52 10.00
CA PRO A 334 21.94 -26.12 9.67
C PRO A 334 21.09 -25.24 10.57
N CYS A 335 21.59 -24.05 10.88
CA CYS A 335 20.81 -23.04 11.58
C CYS A 335 19.55 -22.73 10.75
N PHE A 336 18.38 -22.80 11.37
CA PHE A 336 17.09 -22.56 10.72
C PHE A 336 17.04 -21.22 9.97
N TYR A 337 17.60 -20.16 10.56
CA TYR A 337 17.70 -18.86 9.91
C TYR A 337 18.41 -18.93 8.55
N THR A 338 19.46 -19.75 8.44
CA THR A 338 20.22 -19.93 7.19
C THR A 338 19.37 -20.60 6.13
N VAL A 339 18.62 -21.65 6.52
CA VAL A 339 17.71 -22.39 5.63
C VAL A 339 16.57 -21.50 5.13
N ILE A 340 16.01 -20.65 6.00
CA ILE A 340 14.96 -19.71 5.60
C ILE A 340 15.49 -18.59 4.69
N LYS A 341 16.71 -18.12 4.93
CA LYS A 341 17.30 -16.99 4.22
C LYS A 341 17.80 -17.34 2.81
N CYS A 342 18.29 -18.55 2.58
CA CYS A 342 18.92 -18.91 1.31
C CYS A 342 17.96 -18.77 0.12
N SER A 343 18.54 -18.64 -1.08
CA SER A 343 17.78 -18.57 -2.33
C SER A 343 16.96 -19.86 -2.57
N GLU A 344 16.07 -19.83 -3.55
CA GLU A 344 15.30 -21.03 -3.90
C GLU A 344 16.21 -22.12 -4.49
N SER A 345 17.17 -21.76 -5.35
CA SER A 345 18.14 -22.71 -5.93
C SER A 345 18.97 -23.37 -4.85
N GLU A 346 19.58 -22.57 -3.96
CA GLU A 346 20.38 -23.08 -2.85
C GLU A 346 19.54 -23.96 -1.92
N PHE A 347 18.26 -23.61 -1.70
CA PHE A 347 17.39 -24.42 -0.85
C PHE A 347 17.13 -25.80 -1.48
N LEU A 348 16.80 -25.82 -2.78
CA LEU A 348 16.53 -27.06 -3.50
C LEU A 348 17.78 -27.94 -3.57
N GLU A 349 18.91 -27.37 -3.97
CA GLU A 349 20.18 -28.09 -4.13
C GLU A 349 20.69 -28.68 -2.82
N ASN A 350 20.67 -27.89 -1.73
CA ASN A 350 21.30 -28.31 -0.48
C ASN A 350 20.38 -29.09 0.46
N TYR A 351 19.06 -28.98 0.32
CA TYR A 351 18.11 -29.58 1.28
C TYR A 351 17.04 -30.47 0.64
N VAL A 352 16.70 -30.29 -0.63
CA VAL A 352 15.65 -31.08 -1.29
C VAL A 352 16.23 -32.18 -2.18
N LEU A 353 17.28 -31.91 -2.96
CA LEU A 353 17.92 -32.94 -3.78
C LEU A 353 18.45 -34.12 -2.96
N PRO A 354 19.08 -33.94 -1.78
CA PRO A 354 19.51 -35.06 -0.95
C PRO A 354 18.37 -35.97 -0.48
N LEU A 355 17.11 -35.51 -0.51
CA LEU A 355 15.93 -36.32 -0.20
C LEU A 355 15.45 -37.17 -1.39
N ARG A 356 15.80 -36.79 -2.64
CA ARG A 356 15.34 -37.51 -3.85
C ARG A 356 15.89 -38.92 -3.93
N ASP A 357 17.14 -39.10 -3.51
CA ASP A 357 17.81 -40.39 -3.62
C ASP A 357 17.28 -41.42 -2.60
N GLU A 358 16.56 -40.98 -1.56
CA GLU A 358 16.02 -41.85 -0.51
C GLU A 358 14.48 -41.88 -0.41
N MET A 359 13.73 -40.97 -1.06
CA MET A 359 12.26 -40.93 -1.01
C MET A 359 11.62 -40.42 -2.32
N PRO A 360 11.17 -41.32 -3.23
CA PRO A 360 10.47 -40.93 -4.46
C PRO A 360 9.16 -40.14 -4.23
N GLU A 361 8.51 -40.33 -3.08
CA GLU A 361 7.25 -39.65 -2.72
C GLU A 361 7.41 -38.14 -2.41
N ALA A 362 8.64 -37.67 -2.16
CA ALA A 362 8.92 -36.25 -1.95
C ALA A 362 8.77 -35.43 -3.26
N GLU A 363 8.86 -36.08 -4.42
CA GLU A 363 8.62 -35.44 -5.71
C GLU A 363 7.15 -35.00 -5.87
N GLU A 364 6.19 -35.75 -5.33
CA GLU A 364 4.77 -35.44 -5.53
C GLU A 364 4.36 -34.14 -4.82
N ASN A 365 4.92 -33.90 -3.63
CA ASN A 365 4.73 -32.66 -2.86
C ASN A 365 5.50 -31.46 -3.44
N ALA A 366 6.67 -31.68 -4.05
CA ALA A 366 7.47 -30.61 -4.67
C ALA A 366 6.98 -30.23 -6.09
N CYS A 367 6.46 -31.21 -6.85
CA CYS A 367 5.99 -31.03 -8.22
C CYS A 367 4.62 -30.36 -8.31
N GLN A 368 3.74 -30.48 -7.30
CA GLN A 368 2.48 -29.73 -7.25
C GLN A 368 2.67 -28.21 -7.18
N HIS A 369 3.86 -27.72 -6.83
CA HIS A 369 4.21 -26.29 -6.83
C HIS A 369 5.00 -25.84 -8.06
N ARG A 370 5.43 -26.77 -8.95
CA ARG A 370 6.15 -26.45 -10.20
C ARG A 370 5.25 -26.14 -11.39
N GLY A 371 3.94 -26.39 -11.30
CA GLY A 371 2.98 -26.14 -12.36
C GLY A 371 2.56 -24.67 -12.55
N ASN A 372 3.48 -23.69 -12.45
CA ASN A 372 3.24 -22.36 -13.01
C ASN A 372 4.51 -21.48 -12.98
N THR A 373 5.46 -21.72 -13.88
CA THR A 373 6.37 -20.70 -14.46
C THR A 373 7.23 -21.35 -15.54
N GLY A 374 6.60 -21.66 -16.68
CA GLY A 374 7.32 -21.93 -17.92
C GLY A 374 7.88 -20.61 -18.46
N GLY A 375 9.20 -20.47 -18.44
CA GLY A 375 9.91 -19.30 -18.95
C GLY A 375 11.41 -19.56 -18.95
N HIS A 376 11.85 -20.33 -19.94
CA HIS A 376 13.25 -20.68 -20.19
C HIS A 376 14.06 -19.39 -20.43
N PHE A 377 15.07 -19.12 -19.61
CA PHE A 377 16.13 -18.16 -19.92
C PHE A 377 17.47 -18.69 -19.39
N GLU A 378 18.35 -19.08 -20.31
CA GLU A 378 19.75 -19.38 -20.05
C GLU A 378 20.47 -18.11 -19.56
N LEU A 379 21.31 -18.26 -18.51
CA LEU A 379 22.26 -17.23 -18.10
C LEU A 379 23.67 -17.84 -18.09
N LYS A 380 24.51 -17.37 -19.02
CA LYS A 380 25.96 -17.55 -18.99
C LYS A 380 26.54 -16.87 -17.76
N ALA A 381 27.46 -17.58 -17.11
CA ALA A 381 28.16 -17.17 -15.90
C ALA A 381 29.08 -15.95 -16.13
N GLY A 382 29.01 -14.99 -15.21
CA GLY A 382 30.00 -13.93 -15.03
C GLY A 382 30.29 -13.79 -13.54
N HIS A 383 31.49 -14.22 -13.12
CA HIS A 383 31.96 -14.12 -11.75
C HIS A 383 32.26 -12.66 -11.38
N GLY A 384 31.65 -12.17 -10.29
CA GLY A 384 32.00 -10.90 -9.68
C GLY A 384 31.55 -10.88 -8.22
N ARG A 385 32.51 -10.86 -7.28
CA ARG A 385 32.26 -10.73 -5.84
C ARG A 385 31.69 -9.32 -5.57
N GLY A 386 30.50 -9.27 -4.96
CA GLY A 386 29.83 -8.02 -4.58
C GLY A 386 29.10 -8.17 -3.24
N THR A 387 29.28 -7.17 -2.39
CA THR A 387 28.89 -7.04 -0.98
C THR A 387 27.37 -7.13 -0.69
N PRO A 388 26.94 -7.38 0.57
CA PRO A 388 25.55 -7.72 0.87
C PRO A 388 24.69 -6.45 0.97
N TYR A 389 23.97 -6.14 -0.11
CA TYR A 389 22.80 -5.28 -0.02
C TYR A 389 21.63 -6.09 0.54
N PRO A 390 20.78 -5.53 1.44
CA PRO A 390 19.50 -6.17 1.73
C PRO A 390 18.70 -6.19 0.42
N PRO A 391 18.03 -7.30 0.09
CA PRO A 391 17.22 -7.38 -1.12
C PRO A 391 16.20 -6.23 -1.08
N THR A 392 16.13 -5.46 -2.16
CA THR A 392 15.06 -4.49 -2.39
C THR A 392 13.73 -5.23 -2.32
N PHE A 393 13.12 -5.24 -1.14
CA PHE A 393 11.76 -5.70 -0.95
C PHE A 393 10.85 -4.73 -1.70
N CYS A 394 10.48 -5.10 -2.93
CA CYS A 394 9.27 -4.61 -3.54
C CYS A 394 8.10 -5.06 -2.67
N LEU A 395 7.64 -4.18 -1.78
CA LEU A 395 6.35 -4.33 -1.09
C LEU A 395 5.28 -4.69 -2.15
N PRO A 396 4.60 -5.84 -2.04
CA PRO A 396 3.54 -6.18 -2.97
C PRO A 396 2.41 -5.15 -2.82
N CYS A 397 2.05 -4.54 -3.94
CA CYS A 397 0.80 -3.80 -4.06
C CYS A 397 -0.36 -4.77 -3.80
N SER A 398 -1.17 -4.46 -2.80
CA SER A 398 -2.62 -4.73 -2.71
C SER A 398 -3.09 -6.12 -3.14
N ILE A 399 -3.29 -6.99 -2.15
CA ILE A 399 -4.10 -8.21 -2.27
C ILE A 399 -5.58 -7.81 -2.37
N VAL A 400 -6.29 -8.32 -3.37
CA VAL A 400 -7.75 -8.42 -3.39
C VAL A 400 -8.09 -9.90 -3.17
N PHE A 401 -8.99 -10.15 -2.23
CA PHE A 401 -9.55 -11.46 -1.91
C PHE A 401 -10.29 -12.08 -3.09
N PHE A 402 -10.11 -13.38 -3.31
CA PHE A 402 -11.18 -14.26 -3.80
C PHE A 402 -11.15 -15.57 -3.01
N SER A 403 -12.34 -15.98 -2.59
CA SER A 403 -12.69 -17.08 -1.71
C SER A 403 -12.22 -18.45 -2.23
N GLN A 404 -11.85 -19.33 -1.29
CA GLN A 404 -11.72 -20.77 -1.48
C GLN A 404 -13.07 -21.40 -1.82
N SER A 405 -13.04 -22.50 -2.59
CA SER A 405 -13.94 -23.65 -2.48
C SER A 405 -13.31 -24.85 -3.19
N VAL A 406 -13.65 -26.06 -2.72
CA VAL A 406 -13.28 -27.40 -3.24
C VAL A 406 -11.92 -27.89 -2.69
N LEU A 407 -11.75 -28.98 -1.91
CA LEU A 407 -12.50 -30.24 -1.77
C LEU A 407 -12.20 -30.86 -0.38
N VAL A 408 -13.22 -31.10 0.45
CA VAL A 408 -13.21 -32.10 1.53
C VAL A 408 -14.27 -33.11 1.15
N HIS A 409 -13.88 -34.32 0.78
CA HIS A 409 -14.56 -35.57 1.14
C HIS A 409 -13.90 -36.77 0.45
N GLY A 410 -13.64 -37.80 1.25
CA GLY A 410 -13.65 -39.18 0.77
C GLY A 410 -12.45 -40.00 1.21
N PHE A 411 -12.56 -40.66 2.38
CA PHE A 411 -12.16 -42.06 2.52
C PHE A 411 -12.88 -42.65 3.74
N ARG A 412 -14.08 -43.22 3.49
CA ARG A 412 -14.69 -44.23 4.36
C ARG A 412 -14.13 -45.58 3.94
N SER A 413 -13.51 -46.26 4.91
CA SER A 413 -12.96 -47.60 4.80
C SER A 413 -14.06 -48.64 4.53
N MET A 414 -13.92 -49.40 3.44
CA MET A 414 -14.50 -50.73 3.31
C MET A 414 -13.37 -51.75 3.41
N ARG A 415 -13.32 -52.47 4.53
CA ARG A 415 -12.71 -53.81 4.60
C ARG A 415 -13.82 -54.78 4.96
N GLY A 416 -14.23 -55.58 3.99
CA GLY A 416 -14.86 -56.88 4.22
C GLY A 416 -13.97 -57.94 3.60
N HIS A 417 -13.74 -59.04 4.32
CA HIS A 417 -13.45 -60.42 3.91
C HIS A 417 -13.35 -61.19 5.24
N SER A 418 -14.47 -61.74 5.74
CA SER A 418 -14.98 -63.10 5.54
C SER A 418 -14.29 -64.16 6.42
N ARG A 419 -15.07 -64.70 7.39
CA ARG A 419 -15.23 -66.13 7.77
C ARG A 419 -13.94 -66.92 8.10
N HIS A 420 -13.81 -67.73 9.16
CA HIS A 420 -14.73 -68.67 9.80
C HIS A 420 -13.99 -69.41 10.96
N SER A 421 -14.76 -70.00 11.87
CA SER A 421 -14.50 -71.24 12.66
C SER A 421 -13.95 -71.14 14.10
N VAL A 422 -14.80 -71.70 14.98
CA VAL A 422 -14.65 -72.26 16.34
C VAL A 422 -14.51 -71.28 17.48
#